data_AF-A0A915DAZ5-F1
#
_entry.id   AF-A0A915DAZ5-F1
#
_cell.length_a   1.000
_cell.length_b   1.000
_cell.length_c   1.000
_cell.angle_alpha   90.00
_cell.angle_beta   90.00
_cell.angle_gamma   90.00
#
_symmetry.space_group_name_H-M   'P 1'
#
loop_
_entity.id
_entity.type
_entity.pdbx_description
1 polymer ?
#
loop_
_entity_poly.entity_id
_entity_poly.type
_entity_poly.pdbx_seq_one_letter_code
_entity_poly.pdbx_strand_id
1 'polypeptide(L)'
;MPKVQKIVQEVFGKQPSKAVNPDEAVAMGAAIQGAVLSGNVTDVLLLDVTPLSLGIETMGGVFTRLILEIRRFRQRKPVLFVEISPASRGVPQIESYVRHRCQWNCEVSARDRGTGQEQQIKISRCGLSKARSRIWSVMQNVMRRDAEKKEMVEPAIPPNRSSMTLRRSLTSLLIKRVLRIPMLSRKL
;
A
#
# COMPACT_ATOMS: atom_id res chain seq x y z
N MET A 1 -9.34 18.61 14.73
CA MET A 1 -10.49 18.60 15.67
C MET A 1 -10.00 18.73 17.11
N PRO A 2 -10.19 19.90 17.78
CA PRO A 2 -9.59 20.17 19.10
C PRO A 2 -10.02 19.21 20.23
N LYS A 3 -11.23 18.66 20.15
CA LYS A 3 -11.76 17.73 21.16
C LYS A 3 -10.96 16.42 21.24
N VAL A 4 -10.45 15.92 20.11
CA VAL A 4 -9.61 14.71 20.07
C VAL A 4 -8.31 14.94 20.82
N GLN A 5 -7.68 16.11 20.61
CA GLN A 5 -6.41 16.44 21.26
C GLN A 5 -6.56 16.55 22.77
N LYS A 6 -7.68 17.11 23.26
CA LYS A 6 -7.98 17.16 24.70
C LYS A 6 -8.16 15.78 25.32
N ILE A 7 -8.96 14.92 24.69
CA ILE A 7 -9.17 13.53 25.17
C ILE A 7 -7.85 12.76 25.21
N VAL A 8 -7.00 12.90 24.17
CA VAL A 8 -5.69 12.24 24.15
C VAL A 8 -4.78 12.77 25.28
N GLN A 9 -4.81 14.07 25.56
CA GLN A 9 -4.05 14.65 26.69
C GLN A 9 -4.55 14.13 28.04
N GLU A 10 -5.86 13.96 28.22
CA GLU A 10 -6.46 13.40 29.43
C GLU A 10 -6.07 11.93 29.63
N VAL A 11 -6.09 11.12 28.57
CA VAL A 11 -5.76 9.68 28.63
C VAL A 11 -4.27 9.45 28.95
N PHE A 12 -3.37 10.20 28.31
CA PHE A 12 -1.93 9.96 28.39
C PHE A 12 -1.18 10.91 29.35
N GLY A 13 -1.87 11.92 29.91
CA GLY A 13 -1.31 12.90 30.84
C GLY A 13 -0.20 13.79 30.26
N LYS A 14 -0.06 13.84 28.93
CA LYS A 14 1.02 14.55 28.23
C LYS A 14 0.49 15.26 26.99
N GLN A 15 1.10 16.39 26.63
CA GLN A 15 0.78 17.05 25.38
C GLN A 15 1.29 16.22 24.18
N PRO A 16 0.45 15.95 23.17
CA PRO A 16 0.88 15.25 21.96
C PRO A 16 1.90 16.11 21.21
N SER A 17 2.94 15.45 20.68
CA SER A 17 3.95 16.11 19.88
C SER A 17 3.35 16.69 18.60
N LYS A 18 3.83 17.88 18.20
CA LYS A 18 3.48 18.55 16.94
C LYS A 18 4.62 18.53 15.92
N ALA A 19 5.71 17.81 16.21
CA ALA A 19 6.89 17.77 15.35
C ALA A 19 6.67 16.96 14.04
N VAL A 20 5.63 16.13 14.01
CA VAL A 20 5.31 15.25 12.88
C VAL A 20 4.12 15.80 12.13
N ASN A 21 4.23 15.93 10.80
CA ASN A 21 3.13 16.31 9.94
C ASN A 21 2.13 15.13 9.79
N PRO A 22 0.87 15.25 10.25
CA PRO A 22 -0.09 14.16 10.18
C PRO A 22 -0.49 13.76 8.76
N ASP A 23 -0.36 14.68 7.79
CA ASP A 23 -0.82 14.45 6.42
C ASP A 23 0.23 13.68 5.59
N GLU A 24 1.51 13.78 5.95
CA GLU A 24 2.64 13.25 5.16
C GLU A 24 3.35 12.08 5.81
N ALA A 25 3.25 11.92 7.14
CA ALA A 25 4.01 10.93 7.89
C ALA A 25 3.83 9.49 7.38
N VAL A 26 2.61 9.13 6.98
CA VAL A 26 2.29 7.80 6.46
C VAL A 26 2.95 7.57 5.10
N ALA A 27 2.90 8.56 4.20
CA ALA A 27 3.50 8.46 2.87
C ALA A 27 5.03 8.36 2.97
N MET A 28 5.66 9.14 3.86
CA MET A 28 7.09 9.05 4.14
C MET A 28 7.48 7.67 4.69
N GLY A 29 6.73 7.14 5.66
CA GLY A 29 6.96 5.81 6.20
C GLY A 29 6.86 4.71 5.14
N ALA A 30 5.89 4.80 4.24
CA ALA A 30 5.74 3.87 3.12
C ALA A 30 6.93 3.95 2.14
N ALA A 31 7.44 5.16 1.84
CA ALA A 31 8.60 5.35 1.00
C ALA A 31 9.88 4.75 1.62
N ILE A 32 10.10 4.97 2.92
CA ILE A 32 11.22 4.38 3.66
C ILE A 32 11.12 2.84 3.63
N GLN A 33 9.92 2.29 3.88
CA GLN A 33 9.72 0.84 3.83
C GLN A 33 10.00 0.28 2.43
N GLY A 34 9.64 1.01 1.36
CA GLY A 34 10.01 0.65 -0.02
C GLY A 34 11.53 0.65 -0.26
N ALA A 35 12.24 1.63 0.29
CA ALA A 35 13.70 1.71 0.20
C ALA A 35 14.40 0.56 0.95
N VAL A 36 13.88 0.18 2.13
CA VAL A 36 14.36 -0.98 2.90
C VAL A 36 14.15 -2.27 2.11
N LEU A 37 12.96 -2.47 1.52
CA LEU A 37 12.67 -3.65 0.70
C LEU A 37 13.52 -3.72 -0.58
N SER A 38 13.95 -2.56 -1.11
CA SER A 38 14.83 -2.48 -2.27
C SER A 38 16.32 -2.69 -1.91
N GLY A 39 16.66 -2.78 -0.62
CA GLY A 39 18.03 -2.95 -0.14
C GLY A 39 18.86 -1.66 -0.05
N ASN A 40 18.26 -0.50 -0.31
CA ASN A 40 18.96 0.79 -0.25
C ASN A 40 19.16 1.29 1.19
N VAL A 41 18.43 0.72 2.16
CA VAL A 41 18.52 1.03 3.59
C VAL A 41 18.63 -0.29 4.35
N THR A 42 19.76 -0.52 5.00
CA THR A 42 20.09 -1.82 5.63
C THR A 42 19.90 -1.84 7.15
N ASP A 43 19.86 -0.68 7.81
CA ASP A 43 19.97 -0.59 9.27
C ASP A 43 18.62 -0.42 9.98
N VAL A 44 17.52 -0.78 9.31
CA VAL A 44 16.16 -0.65 9.84
C VAL A 44 15.47 -2.01 9.84
N LEU A 45 15.11 -2.49 11.03
CA LEU A 45 14.31 -3.70 11.21
C LEU A 45 12.89 -3.33 11.62
N LEU A 46 11.90 -3.67 10.79
CA LEU A 46 10.49 -3.51 11.12
C LEU A 46 9.89 -4.83 11.60
N LEU A 47 9.30 -4.84 12.79
CA LEU A 47 8.59 -5.98 13.36
C LEU A 47 7.14 -5.61 13.62
N ASP A 48 6.24 -6.20 12.83
CA ASP A 48 4.81 -5.93 12.92
C ASP A 48 4.04 -7.06 13.64
N VAL A 49 2.83 -6.76 14.10
CA VAL A 49 2.00 -7.62 14.97
C VAL A 49 0.55 -7.69 14.52
N THR A 50 -0.06 -8.88 14.60
CA THR A 50 -1.40 -9.07 14.03
C THR A 50 -2.52 -8.45 14.87
N PRO A 51 -3.34 -7.51 14.34
CA PRO A 51 -4.33 -6.81 15.17
C PRO A 51 -5.53 -7.70 15.53
N LEU A 52 -5.78 -8.75 14.74
CA LEU A 52 -6.90 -9.67 14.95
C LEU A 52 -6.40 -11.09 15.14
N SER A 53 -7.13 -11.84 15.94
CA SER A 53 -6.90 -13.29 16.09
C SER A 53 -7.39 -14.02 14.83
N LEU A 54 -6.56 -14.90 14.30
CA LEU A 54 -6.94 -15.80 13.21
C LEU A 54 -7.30 -17.17 13.78
N GLY A 55 -8.39 -17.75 13.32
CA GLY A 55 -8.90 -18.99 13.86
C GLY A 55 -9.81 -19.72 12.90
N ILE A 56 -10.29 -20.88 13.35
CA ILE A 56 -11.27 -21.70 12.66
C ILE A 56 -12.55 -21.76 13.49
N GLU A 57 -13.66 -21.96 12.81
CA GLU A 57 -14.91 -22.31 13.45
C GLU A 57 -14.90 -23.82 13.74
N THR A 58 -15.09 -24.20 15.00
CA THR A 58 -15.21 -25.60 15.43
C THR A 58 -16.68 -25.96 15.66
N MET A 59 -16.95 -27.26 15.88
CA MET A 59 -18.31 -27.74 16.18
C MET A 59 -19.01 -26.89 17.25
N GLY A 60 -20.28 -26.59 17.03
CA GLY A 60 -21.07 -25.72 17.91
C GLY A 60 -20.89 -24.22 17.66
N GLY A 61 -20.28 -23.82 16.54
CA GLY A 61 -20.13 -22.40 16.17
C GLY A 61 -19.11 -21.64 17.03
N VAL A 62 -18.25 -22.38 17.74
CA VAL A 62 -17.24 -21.79 18.62
C VAL A 62 -16.02 -21.39 17.79
N PHE A 63 -15.54 -20.15 17.96
CA PHE A 63 -14.32 -19.68 17.30
C PHE A 63 -13.08 -20.14 18.06
N THR A 64 -12.33 -21.08 17.49
CA THR A 64 -11.07 -21.55 18.04
C THR A 64 -9.90 -20.76 17.46
N ARG A 65 -9.23 -19.98 18.31
CA ARG A 65 -8.10 -19.12 17.93
C ARG A 65 -6.87 -19.97 17.63
N LEU A 66 -6.37 -19.90 16.39
CA LEU A 66 -5.10 -20.52 16.00
C LEU A 66 -3.95 -19.55 16.26
N ILE A 67 -4.04 -18.31 15.78
CA ILE A 67 -3.05 -17.25 15.96
C ILE A 67 -3.71 -16.15 16.78
N LEU A 68 -3.10 -15.80 17.91
CA LEU A 68 -3.63 -14.79 18.83
C LEU A 68 -3.30 -13.38 18.33
N GLU A 69 -4.16 -12.43 18.66
CA GLU A 69 -3.90 -11.00 18.52
C GLU A 69 -2.59 -10.59 19.20
N ILE A 70 -1.93 -9.56 18.65
CA ILE A 70 -0.69 -8.95 19.15
C ILE A 70 0.55 -9.88 19.02
N ARG A 71 0.42 -11.04 18.38
CA ARG A 71 1.60 -11.89 18.12
C ARG A 71 2.45 -11.38 16.97
N ARG A 72 3.77 -11.50 17.15
CA ARG A 72 4.77 -11.21 16.12
C ARG A 72 4.51 -12.06 14.88
N PHE A 73 4.61 -11.39 13.75
CA PHE A 73 4.26 -11.87 12.43
C PHE A 73 4.93 -13.20 11.96
N ARG A 74 6.08 -13.60 12.52
CA ARG A 74 6.88 -14.77 12.06
C ARG A 74 6.34 -16.16 12.50
N GLN A 75 5.12 -16.29 13.00
CA GLN A 75 4.60 -17.59 13.48
C GLN A 75 4.00 -18.44 12.35
N ARG A 76 4.46 -19.70 12.23
CA ARG A 76 3.75 -20.79 11.54
C ARG A 76 3.14 -21.67 12.60
N LYS A 77 1.86 -21.99 12.50
CA LYS A 77 1.21 -22.93 13.40
C LYS A 77 0.67 -24.11 12.61
N PRO A 78 1.21 -25.33 12.82
CA PRO A 78 0.61 -26.54 12.26
C PRO A 78 -0.68 -26.85 13.03
N VAL A 79 -1.70 -27.26 12.30
CA VAL A 79 -2.95 -27.80 12.81
C VAL A 79 -3.17 -29.15 12.13
N LEU A 80 -3.37 -30.18 12.93
CA LEU A 80 -3.51 -31.55 12.45
C LEU A 80 -5.01 -31.87 12.35
N PHE A 81 -5.46 -32.21 11.16
CA PHE A 81 -6.85 -32.59 10.89
C PHE A 81 -6.90 -34.09 10.57
N VAL A 82 -7.69 -34.84 11.35
CA VAL A 82 -7.84 -36.30 11.24
C VAL A 82 -9.32 -36.61 11.07
N GLU A 83 -9.89 -36.26 9.91
CA GLU A 83 -11.33 -36.45 9.67
C GLU A 83 -11.67 -36.91 8.25
N ILE A 84 -10.68 -37.45 7.53
CA ILE A 84 -10.85 -37.93 6.16
C ILE A 84 -11.11 -39.43 6.21
N SER A 85 -12.14 -39.87 5.47
CA SER A 85 -12.53 -41.27 5.37
C SER A 85 -11.31 -42.17 5.08
N PRO A 86 -11.23 -43.38 5.67
CA PRO A 86 -10.14 -44.31 5.43
C PRO A 86 -10.00 -44.56 3.92
N ALA A 87 -8.83 -44.27 3.36
CA ALA A 87 -8.51 -44.65 1.99
C ALA A 87 -8.04 -46.11 2.00
N SER A 88 -8.00 -46.74 0.82
CA SER A 88 -7.49 -48.11 0.63
C SER A 88 -6.03 -48.30 1.10
N ARG A 89 -5.31 -47.21 1.42
CA ARG A 89 -3.92 -47.17 1.90
C ARG A 89 -3.78 -46.75 3.38
N GLY A 90 -4.87 -46.67 4.14
CA GLY A 90 -4.88 -46.22 5.55
C GLY A 90 -5.65 -44.90 5.76
N VAL A 91 -5.73 -44.43 7.01
CA VAL A 91 -6.33 -43.14 7.35
C VAL A 91 -5.33 -42.02 7.05
N PRO A 92 -5.60 -41.13 6.07
CA PRO A 92 -4.68 -40.05 5.75
C PRO A 92 -4.62 -39.03 6.90
N GLN A 93 -3.41 -38.61 7.26
CA GLN A 93 -3.18 -37.62 8.32
C GLN A 93 -2.76 -36.30 7.67
N ILE A 94 -3.70 -35.37 7.53
CA ILE A 94 -3.41 -34.08 6.90
C ILE A 94 -2.99 -33.06 7.94
N GLU A 95 -1.77 -32.56 7.79
CA GLU A 95 -1.28 -31.39 8.49
C GLU A 95 -1.51 -30.15 7.64
N SER A 96 -2.27 -29.21 8.19
CA SER A 96 -2.50 -27.90 7.58
C SER A 96 -1.70 -26.84 8.31
N TYR A 97 -1.08 -25.96 7.54
CA TYR A 97 -0.26 -24.88 8.03
C TYR A 97 -0.92 -23.57 7.65
N VAL A 98 -1.10 -22.71 8.64
CA VAL A 98 -1.52 -21.33 8.43
C VAL A 98 -0.33 -20.43 8.66
N ARG A 99 -0.04 -19.57 7.67
CA ARG A 99 1.05 -18.61 7.71
C ARG A 99 0.52 -17.23 7.37
N HIS A 100 0.86 -16.23 8.18
CA HIS A 100 0.71 -14.83 7.79
C HIS A 100 1.90 -14.39 6.94
N ARG A 101 1.68 -13.52 5.94
CA ARG A 101 2.68 -12.78 5.12
C ARG A 101 2.77 -11.30 5.52
N CYS A 102 3.92 -10.63 5.33
CA CYS A 102 4.25 -9.29 5.87
C CYS A 102 3.35 -8.13 5.40
N GLN A 103 2.23 -8.44 4.74
CA GLN A 103 1.22 -7.52 4.20
C GLN A 103 -0.19 -7.94 4.65
N TRP A 104 -0.32 -8.53 5.84
CA TRP A 104 -1.62 -8.98 6.39
C TRP A 104 -2.30 -10.13 5.64
N ASN A 105 -1.67 -10.67 4.59
CA ASN A 105 -2.22 -11.79 3.81
C ASN A 105 -2.02 -13.13 4.54
N CYS A 106 -3.04 -13.98 4.50
CA CYS A 106 -2.99 -15.33 5.06
C CYS A 106 -2.80 -16.36 3.93
N GLU A 107 -1.89 -17.29 4.13
CA GLU A 107 -1.67 -18.43 3.25
C GLU A 107 -1.92 -19.71 4.04
N VAL A 108 -2.74 -20.59 3.46
CA VAL A 108 -3.08 -21.89 4.03
C VAL A 108 -2.55 -22.96 3.09
N SER A 109 -1.78 -23.90 3.62
CA SER A 109 -1.23 -25.03 2.87
C SER A 109 -1.49 -26.33 3.63
N ALA A 110 -1.85 -27.40 2.93
CA ALA A 110 -2.09 -28.71 3.51
C ALA A 110 -1.12 -29.75 2.94
N ARG A 111 -0.62 -30.63 3.80
CA ARG A 111 0.29 -31.72 3.43
C ARG A 111 -0.12 -32.99 4.17
N ASP A 112 -0.12 -34.11 3.47
CA ASP A 112 -0.31 -35.42 4.10
C ASP A 112 1.01 -35.91 4.72
N ARG A 113 0.97 -36.31 5.98
CA ARG A 113 2.13 -36.77 6.75
C ARG A 113 2.62 -38.15 6.31
N GLY A 114 1.72 -39.00 5.83
CA GLY A 114 2.06 -40.37 5.40
C GLY A 114 2.76 -40.39 4.03
N THR A 115 2.28 -39.58 3.09
CA THR A 115 2.79 -39.55 1.71
C THR A 115 3.75 -38.40 1.43
N GLY A 116 3.80 -37.38 2.29
CA GLY A 116 4.58 -36.15 2.10
C GLY A 116 4.05 -35.25 0.98
N GLN A 117 2.96 -35.62 0.31
CA GLN A 117 2.40 -34.88 -0.81
C GLN A 117 1.53 -33.71 -0.34
N GLU A 118 1.60 -32.60 -1.08
CA GLU A 118 0.77 -31.43 -0.85
C GLU A 118 -0.65 -31.64 -1.39
N GLN A 119 -1.63 -31.11 -0.66
CA GLN A 119 -3.04 -31.28 -0.95
C GLN A 119 -3.65 -29.97 -1.44
N GLN A 120 -4.49 -30.05 -2.47
CA GLN A 120 -5.13 -28.87 -3.04
C GLN A 120 -6.24 -28.36 -2.10
N ILE A 121 -6.17 -27.08 -1.74
CA ILE A 121 -7.19 -26.39 -0.95
C ILE A 121 -8.04 -25.53 -1.88
N LYS A 122 -9.35 -25.77 -1.90
CA LYS A 122 -10.30 -24.92 -2.64
C LYS A 122 -10.94 -23.90 -1.71
N ILE A 123 -10.65 -22.62 -1.92
CA ILE A 123 -11.25 -21.51 -1.16
C ILE A 123 -12.53 -21.07 -1.87
N SER A 124 -13.67 -21.24 -1.21
CA SER A 124 -15.00 -20.95 -1.78
C SER A 124 -15.40 -19.47 -1.66
N ARG A 125 -14.97 -18.78 -0.61
CA ARG A 125 -15.22 -17.34 -0.40
C ARG A 125 -13.99 -16.51 -0.77
N CYS A 126 -13.90 -16.11 -2.03
CA CYS A 126 -12.91 -15.12 -2.48
C CYS A 126 -13.57 -14.14 -3.47
N GLY A 127 -13.54 -12.84 -3.15
CA GLY A 127 -14.30 -11.83 -3.88
C GLY A 127 -13.77 -11.46 -5.27
N LEU A 128 -12.51 -11.80 -5.60
CA LEU A 128 -11.83 -11.23 -6.78
C LEU A 128 -11.47 -12.24 -7.89
N SER A 129 -11.66 -13.54 -7.68
CA SER A 129 -11.08 -14.58 -8.56
C SER A 129 -11.54 -14.50 -10.02
N LYS A 130 -12.80 -14.12 -10.27
CA LYS A 130 -13.35 -13.97 -11.63
C LYS A 130 -13.33 -12.53 -12.16
N ALA A 131 -13.15 -11.54 -11.30
CA ALA A 131 -13.22 -10.12 -11.66
C ALA A 131 -11.85 -9.51 -12.04
N ARG A 132 -10.75 -10.18 -11.70
CA ARG A 132 -9.38 -9.66 -11.89
C ARG A 132 -9.08 -9.27 -13.34
N SER A 133 -9.43 -10.11 -14.31
CA SER A 133 -9.18 -9.83 -15.73
C SER A 133 -9.98 -8.62 -16.23
N ARG A 134 -11.24 -8.49 -15.80
CA ARG A 134 -12.10 -7.35 -16.16
C ARG A 134 -11.55 -6.04 -15.59
N ILE A 135 -11.13 -6.05 -14.32
CA ILE A 135 -10.53 -4.89 -13.67
C ILE A 135 -9.25 -4.46 -14.41
N TRP A 136 -8.42 -5.41 -14.83
CA TRP A 136 -7.22 -5.12 -15.60
C TRP A 136 -7.53 -4.46 -16.95
N SER A 137 -8.47 -5.01 -17.71
CA SER A 137 -8.90 -4.41 -18.99
C SER A 137 -9.50 -3.02 -18.81
N VAL A 138 -10.31 -2.81 -17.77
CA VAL A 138 -10.87 -1.48 -17.45
C VAL A 138 -9.75 -0.50 -17.11
N MET A 139 -8.75 -0.90 -16.32
CA MET A 139 -7.62 -0.06 -15.99
C MET A 139 -6.85 0.37 -17.24
N GLN A 140 -6.52 -0.56 -18.13
CA GLN A 140 -5.84 -0.25 -19.39
C GLN A 140 -6.65 0.74 -20.25
N ASN A 141 -7.98 0.58 -20.30
CA ASN A 141 -8.87 1.49 -21.01
C ASN A 141 -8.99 2.89 -20.36
N VAL A 142 -8.89 2.99 -19.03
CA VAL A 142 -8.82 4.28 -18.33
C VAL A 142 -7.51 4.97 -18.66
N MET A 143 -6.38 4.27 -18.52
CA MET A 143 -5.05 4.81 -18.82
C MET A 143 -4.94 5.31 -20.26
N ARG A 144 -5.51 4.57 -21.22
CA ARG A 144 -5.59 4.97 -22.63
C ARG A 144 -6.37 6.27 -22.81
N ARG A 145 -7.55 6.38 -22.18
CA ARG A 145 -8.41 7.58 -22.26
C ARG A 145 -7.76 8.79 -21.60
N ASP A 146 -7.05 8.60 -20.50
CA ASP A 146 -6.34 9.69 -19.83
C ASP A 146 -5.16 10.19 -20.67
N ALA A 147 -4.47 9.31 -21.39
CA ALA A 147 -3.45 9.68 -22.37
C ALA A 147 -4.05 10.46 -23.57
N GLU A 148 -5.15 9.98 -24.15
CA GLU A 148 -5.87 10.67 -25.24
C GLU A 148 -6.35 12.06 -24.81
N LYS A 149 -6.93 12.19 -23.60
CA LYS A 149 -7.36 13.49 -23.07
C LYS A 149 -6.20 14.43 -22.82
N LYS A 150 -5.06 13.91 -22.35
CA LYS A 150 -3.85 14.71 -22.16
C LYS A 150 -3.37 15.31 -23.47
N GLU A 151 -3.40 14.54 -24.55
CA GLU A 151 -3.05 14.99 -25.90
C GLU A 151 -4.01 16.07 -26.44
N MET A 152 -5.30 16.02 -26.09
CA MET A 152 -6.26 17.08 -26.47
C MET A 152 -6.12 18.35 -25.64
N VAL A 153 -5.76 18.24 -24.36
CA VAL A 153 -5.71 19.37 -23.42
C VAL A 153 -4.39 20.13 -23.49
N GLU A 154 -3.25 19.45 -23.67
CA GLU A 154 -1.92 20.10 -23.77
C GLU A 154 -1.82 21.20 -24.85
N PRO A 155 -2.31 21.02 -26.09
CA PRO A 155 -2.26 22.07 -27.11
C PRO A 155 -3.32 23.17 -26.89
N ALA A 156 -4.40 22.89 -26.15
CA ALA A 156 -5.48 23.83 -25.86
C ALA A 156 -5.16 24.81 -24.74
N ILE A 157 -4.08 24.58 -23.97
CA ILE A 157 -3.52 25.56 -23.06
C ILE A 157 -2.62 26.46 -23.92
N PRO A 158 -3.09 27.65 -24.38
CA PRO A 158 -2.19 28.56 -25.05
C PRO A 158 -1.03 28.82 -24.07
N PRO A 159 0.23 28.67 -24.51
CA PRO A 159 1.31 29.05 -23.63
C PRO A 159 1.05 30.51 -23.32
N ASN A 160 0.91 30.83 -22.05
CA ASN A 160 0.92 32.21 -21.57
C ASN A 160 2.27 32.92 -21.90
N ARG A 161 3.08 32.36 -22.82
CA ARG A 161 4.21 32.96 -23.53
C ARG A 161 3.81 34.29 -24.15
N SER A 162 2.67 34.43 -24.85
CA SER A 162 2.32 35.71 -25.48
C SER A 162 2.15 36.83 -24.44
N SER A 163 1.42 36.56 -23.35
CA SER A 163 1.23 37.52 -22.25
C SER A 163 2.51 37.74 -21.42
N MET A 164 3.32 36.69 -21.18
CA MET A 164 4.60 36.78 -20.46
C MET A 164 5.69 37.49 -21.26
N THR A 165 5.72 37.32 -22.58
CA THR A 165 6.71 37.98 -23.46
C THR A 165 6.35 39.45 -23.64
N LEU A 166 5.06 39.78 -23.77
CA LEU A 166 4.58 41.16 -23.77
C LEU A 166 4.86 41.84 -22.42
N ARG A 167 4.58 41.18 -21.28
CA ARG A 167 4.92 41.72 -19.95
C ARG A 167 6.42 41.93 -19.79
N ARG A 168 7.27 40.95 -20.16
CA ARG A 168 8.74 41.12 -20.11
C ARG A 168 9.22 42.28 -20.99
N SER A 169 8.70 42.38 -22.21
CA SER A 169 9.02 43.48 -23.14
C SER A 169 8.63 44.84 -22.56
N LEU A 170 7.39 44.99 -22.08
CA LEU A 170 6.87 46.22 -21.48
C LEU A 170 7.62 46.59 -20.19
N THR A 171 7.94 45.62 -19.35
CA THR A 171 8.73 45.85 -18.13
C THR A 171 10.14 46.32 -18.48
N SER A 172 10.78 45.71 -19.48
CA SER A 172 12.11 46.13 -19.96
C SER A 172 12.10 47.53 -20.60
N LEU A 173 11.02 47.89 -21.32
CA LEU A 173 10.86 49.22 -21.90
C LEU A 173 10.63 50.28 -20.82
N LEU A 174 9.77 50.01 -19.84
CA LEU A 174 9.51 50.91 -18.71
C LEU A 174 10.79 51.15 -17.91
N ILE A 175 11.57 50.10 -17.62
CA ILE A 175 12.86 50.21 -16.92
C ILE A 175 13.84 51.08 -17.72
N LYS A 176 13.96 50.88 -19.05
CA LYS A 176 14.81 51.72 -19.93
C LYS A 176 14.35 53.18 -19.99
N ARG A 177 13.03 53.43 -19.95
CA ARG A 177 12.45 54.78 -19.98
C ARG A 177 12.62 55.51 -18.65
N VAL A 178 12.53 54.79 -17.52
CA VAL A 178 12.67 55.35 -16.17
C VAL A 178 14.13 55.60 -15.79
N LEU A 179 15.07 54.74 -16.21
CA LEU A 179 16.48 54.85 -15.81
C LEU A 179 17.37 55.75 -16.69
N ARG A 180 16.86 56.39 -17.75
CA ARG A 180 17.64 57.27 -18.69
C ARG A 180 19.04 56.70 -19.04
N ILE A 181 19.16 55.40 -19.27
CA ILE A 181 20.45 54.79 -19.62
C ILE A 181 20.71 55.05 -21.12
N PRO A 182 21.80 55.75 -21.50
CA PRO A 182 22.10 56.01 -22.91
C PRO A 182 22.44 54.70 -23.64
N MET A 183 21.93 54.57 -24.87
CA MET A 183 22.16 53.44 -25.78
C MET A 183 23.64 53.26 -26.09
N LEU A 184 24.30 52.24 -25.52
CA LEU A 184 25.55 51.75 -26.09
C LEU A 184 25.23 51.01 -27.40
N SER A 185 25.55 51.66 -28.51
CA SER A 185 25.54 51.07 -29.85
C SER A 185 26.55 49.91 -29.89
N ARG A 186 26.06 48.67 -29.94
CA ARG A 186 26.88 47.52 -30.36
C ARG A 186 27.07 47.64 -31.88
N LYS A 187 28.24 48.11 -32.30
CA LYS A 187 28.83 47.76 -33.60
C LYS A 187 29.76 46.56 -33.41
N LEU A 188 29.86 45.77 -34.48
CA LEU A 188 30.79 44.65 -34.69
C LEU A 188 32.20 44.93 -34.19
#